data_AF-A0AAD7NM42-F1
#
_entry.id   AF-A0AAD7NM42-F1
#
_cell.length_a   1.000
_cell.length_b   1.000
_cell.length_c   1.000
_cell.angle_alpha   90.00
_cell.angle_beta   90.00
_cell.angle_gamma   90.00
#
_symmetry.space_group_name_H-M   'P 1'
#
loop_
_entity.id
_entity.type
_entity.pdbx_description
1 polymer ?
#
loop_
_entity_poly.entity_id
_entity_poly.type
_entity_poly.pdbx_seq_one_letter_code
_entity_poly.pdbx_strand_id
1 'polypeptide(L)'
;MLAATRFMSRRASVLSRTLAITKQMSGVAGTKPPSNADSEPVVRFESTLGLRTYVLNRPGKLNALNDEMLGLLRPKIEEWDSAELVNVIAGSGAGRAFCAGGDVQGRPTFIVRTKVEITVPGVVTYASNDQTRHKAIDFFRREFDMDLLLASLRKPYVAILDGHTMGGGVGLCANAPFRVATENTIFSMPETKIGYCPDVGASYFLSRLDGQLGTYLALTGETLKGRDVFDHGFATHFIPARRIPLLLERLSNLETSDNVAIDRTLEELSSEREPEDPPPTFIEQKRVALDHAFRHDSVEKIFTDLELFSSLDDPTTSQWAAQTLAALHHRSPTSLKVALKAIRLGKAMTLSQALNMELKIATAFCNGASPDFATGVTAVLVEKNNKVRPNWNPSSLQEVTEDIVDRFFAPHSKFLKGAPVIGDREFVPLEVNRGHNKRAVFRYTLPTENDIRDVITGEDPESGTMGYTLDDLLEYFHDSRAGKMGVNEKVLEVVRRKTTVVDNEDGNFVWLRWNA
;
A
#
# COMPACT_ATOMS: atom_id res chain seq x y z
N MET A 1 13.67 -25.64 -70.78
CA MET A 1 14.86 -24.89 -70.30
C MET A 1 14.53 -23.42 -70.50
N LEU A 2 14.28 -22.54 -69.53
CA LEU A 2 14.78 -22.28 -68.19
C LEU A 2 13.64 -21.55 -67.43
N ALA A 3 12.78 -22.25 -66.69
CA ALA A 3 11.74 -21.60 -65.87
C ALA A 3 11.11 -22.50 -64.76
N ALA A 4 11.64 -23.71 -64.53
CA ALA A 4 11.03 -24.70 -63.62
C ALA A 4 11.97 -25.14 -62.48
N THR A 5 12.91 -24.28 -62.06
CA THR A 5 13.92 -24.63 -61.03
C THR A 5 14.01 -23.63 -59.88
N ARG A 6 13.00 -22.78 -59.67
CA ARG A 6 12.92 -21.85 -58.52
C ARG A 6 11.71 -22.00 -57.61
N PHE A 7 10.81 -22.96 -57.89
CA PHE A 7 9.60 -23.18 -57.07
C PHE A 7 9.61 -24.43 -56.18
N MET A 8 10.67 -25.25 -56.18
CA MET A 8 10.79 -26.43 -55.29
C MET A 8 11.78 -26.28 -54.12
N SER A 9 12.49 -25.17 -53.96
CA SER A 9 13.42 -24.98 -52.82
C SER A 9 12.81 -24.30 -51.58
N ARG A 10 11.54 -23.84 -51.63
CA ARG A 10 10.88 -23.14 -50.51
C ARG A 10 9.90 -23.97 -49.67
N ARG A 11 9.59 -25.22 -50.05
CA ARG A 11 8.75 -26.12 -49.22
C ARG A 11 9.55 -27.15 -48.39
N ALA A 12 10.79 -27.44 -48.75
CA ALA A 12 11.65 -28.34 -47.96
C ALA A 12 12.28 -27.67 -46.72
N SER A 13 12.45 -26.34 -46.71
CA SER A 13 13.02 -25.62 -45.55
C SER A 13 12.02 -25.32 -44.43
N VAL A 14 10.72 -25.47 -44.69
CA VAL A 14 9.65 -25.19 -43.70
C VAL A 14 9.26 -26.46 -42.93
N LEU A 15 9.27 -27.64 -43.55
CA LEU A 15 8.97 -28.91 -42.87
C LEU A 15 10.14 -29.46 -42.02
N SER A 16 11.39 -29.14 -42.35
CA SER A 16 12.55 -29.50 -41.50
C SER A 16 12.70 -28.61 -40.25
N ARG A 17 12.09 -27.41 -40.23
CA ARG A 17 12.10 -26.52 -39.04
C ARG A 17 11.00 -26.87 -38.03
N THR A 18 9.86 -27.38 -38.47
CA THR A 18 8.76 -27.74 -37.55
C THR A 18 8.98 -29.09 -36.84
N LEU A 19 9.76 -30.01 -37.41
CA LEU A 19 10.11 -31.29 -36.77
C LEU A 19 11.32 -31.21 -35.81
N ALA A 20 12.17 -30.18 -35.93
CA ALA A 20 13.27 -29.94 -34.99
C ALA A 20 12.79 -29.33 -33.67
N ILE A 21 11.69 -28.57 -33.68
CA ILE A 21 11.13 -27.91 -32.50
C ILE A 21 10.37 -28.90 -31.62
N THR A 22 9.67 -29.89 -32.19
CA THR A 22 8.88 -30.86 -31.40
C THR A 22 9.73 -32.00 -30.80
N LYS A 23 10.95 -32.24 -31.30
CA LYS A 23 11.85 -33.29 -30.77
C LYS A 23 12.77 -32.79 -29.64
N GLN A 24 12.79 -31.49 -29.37
CA GLN A 24 13.51 -30.88 -28.23
C GLN A 24 12.69 -30.85 -26.93
N MET A 25 11.47 -31.40 -26.93
CA MET A 25 10.57 -31.43 -25.75
C MET A 25 10.35 -32.83 -25.16
N SER A 26 11.14 -33.84 -25.52
CA SER A 26 11.03 -35.17 -24.89
C SER A 26 12.38 -35.84 -24.70
N GLY A 27 12.92 -35.70 -23.49
CA GLY A 27 13.83 -36.67 -22.85
C GLY A 27 15.32 -36.52 -23.11
N VAL A 28 16.01 -35.81 -22.20
CA VAL A 28 17.33 -36.24 -21.69
C VAL A 28 17.41 -35.85 -20.21
N ALA A 29 17.31 -36.86 -19.34
CA ALA A 29 17.77 -36.77 -17.97
C ALA A 29 19.31 -36.71 -17.96
N GLY A 30 19.89 -35.87 -17.09
CA GLY A 30 21.30 -35.94 -16.72
C GLY A 30 22.25 -35.10 -17.56
N THR A 31 22.31 -33.80 -17.27
CA THR A 31 23.53 -33.05 -16.89
C THR A 31 23.13 -31.58 -16.76
N LYS A 32 23.25 -31.03 -15.55
CA LYS A 32 23.08 -29.59 -15.33
C LYS A 32 24.07 -28.86 -16.24
N PRO A 33 23.65 -27.91 -17.10
CA PRO A 33 24.59 -26.97 -17.66
C PRO A 33 25.27 -26.24 -16.49
N PRO A 34 26.56 -25.88 -16.59
CA PRO A 34 27.19 -25.12 -15.53
C PRO A 34 26.39 -23.83 -15.38
N SER A 35 25.67 -23.71 -14.27
CA SER A 35 24.96 -22.50 -13.93
C SER A 35 26.03 -21.45 -13.63
N ASN A 36 26.33 -20.61 -14.60
CA ASN A 36 26.70 -19.23 -14.30
C ASN A 36 25.44 -18.56 -13.76
N ALA A 37 25.00 -18.98 -12.56
CA ALA A 37 24.17 -18.20 -11.68
C ALA A 37 25.08 -17.15 -11.04
N ASP A 38 25.63 -16.27 -11.89
CA ASP A 38 26.04 -14.95 -11.43
C ASP A 38 24.77 -14.34 -10.84
N SER A 39 24.81 -14.03 -9.56
CA SER A 39 23.65 -13.61 -8.77
C SER A 39 22.93 -12.46 -9.48
N GLU A 40 21.70 -12.69 -9.94
CA GLU A 40 20.88 -11.61 -10.46
C GLU A 40 20.82 -10.46 -9.44
N PRO A 41 20.86 -9.19 -9.89
CA PRO A 41 20.86 -8.07 -8.97
C PRO A 41 19.54 -8.02 -8.18
N VAL A 42 19.62 -7.59 -6.91
CA VAL A 42 18.46 -7.49 -5.99
C VAL A 42 17.45 -6.43 -6.43
N VAL A 43 17.86 -5.50 -7.28
CA VAL A 43 17.01 -4.54 -8.00
C VAL A 43 17.49 -4.49 -9.46
N ARG A 44 16.56 -4.59 -10.41
CA ARG A 44 16.85 -4.36 -11.83
C ARG A 44 16.43 -2.95 -12.20
N PHE A 45 17.23 -2.28 -13.01
CA PHE A 45 16.93 -0.94 -13.52
C PHE A 45 16.84 -1.01 -15.04
N GLU A 46 15.75 -0.48 -15.59
CA GLU A 46 15.45 -0.48 -17.02
C GLU A 46 15.21 0.96 -17.49
N SER A 47 15.58 1.24 -18.74
CA SER A 47 15.46 2.55 -19.35
C SER A 47 14.94 2.40 -20.76
N THR A 48 13.72 2.89 -20.99
CA THR A 48 13.04 2.78 -22.29
C THR A 48 12.47 4.14 -22.62
N LEU A 49 13.04 4.80 -23.63
CA LEU A 49 12.61 6.15 -24.05
C LEU A 49 12.52 7.10 -22.84
N GLY A 50 11.36 7.71 -22.59
CA GLY A 50 11.12 8.62 -21.45
C GLY A 50 10.87 7.91 -20.11
N LEU A 51 10.71 6.58 -20.09
CA LEU A 51 10.41 5.80 -18.89
C LEU A 51 11.67 5.25 -18.22
N ARG A 52 11.72 5.34 -16.90
CA ARG A 52 12.69 4.65 -16.04
C ARG A 52 11.97 3.71 -15.09
N THR A 53 12.36 2.44 -15.09
CA THR A 53 11.68 1.43 -14.27
C THR A 53 12.67 0.78 -13.32
N TYR A 54 12.31 0.66 -12.05
CA TYR A 54 12.97 -0.26 -11.13
C TYR A 54 12.09 -1.47 -10.86
N VAL A 55 12.70 -2.66 -10.84
CA VAL A 55 12.05 -3.92 -10.53
C VAL A 55 12.73 -4.55 -9.32
N LEU A 56 12.00 -4.67 -8.21
CA LEU A 56 12.48 -5.36 -7.01
C LEU A 56 12.62 -6.86 -7.32
N ASN A 57 13.82 -7.42 -7.15
CA ASN A 57 14.16 -8.75 -7.65
C ASN A 57 14.69 -9.68 -6.55
N ARG A 58 13.85 -9.91 -5.54
CA ARG A 58 14.04 -10.96 -4.53
C ARG A 58 12.76 -11.82 -4.43
N PRO A 59 12.30 -12.47 -5.52
CA PRO A 59 11.01 -13.18 -5.55
C PRO A 59 10.90 -14.30 -4.49
N GLY A 60 12.02 -14.98 -4.19
CA GLY A 60 12.10 -15.99 -3.12
C GLY A 60 11.87 -15.43 -1.70
N LYS A 61 11.90 -14.10 -1.54
CA LYS A 61 11.65 -13.34 -0.31
C LYS A 61 10.47 -12.38 -0.45
N LEU A 62 9.62 -12.57 -1.46
CA LEU A 62 8.49 -11.66 -1.74
C LEU A 62 8.94 -10.19 -1.88
N ASN A 63 10.14 -9.99 -2.43
CA ASN A 63 10.73 -8.66 -2.64
C ASN A 63 10.82 -7.79 -1.37
N ALA A 64 10.98 -8.42 -0.19
CA ALA A 64 11.18 -7.69 1.06
C ALA A 64 12.39 -6.75 0.98
N LEU A 65 12.25 -5.52 1.47
CA LEU A 65 13.29 -4.50 1.43
C LEU A 65 14.46 -4.85 2.34
N ASN A 66 15.69 -4.65 1.87
CA ASN A 66 16.89 -4.77 2.68
C ASN A 66 17.82 -3.57 2.44
N ASP A 67 18.91 -3.53 3.21
CA ASP A 67 19.90 -2.46 3.13
C ASP A 67 20.48 -2.24 1.73
N GLU A 68 20.80 -3.34 1.05
CA GLU A 68 21.37 -3.31 -0.30
C GLU A 68 20.40 -2.68 -1.30
N MET A 69 19.13 -3.09 -1.28
CA MET A 69 18.09 -2.53 -2.15
C MET A 69 17.91 -1.04 -1.91
N LEU A 70 17.80 -0.61 -0.64
CA LEU A 70 17.67 0.82 -0.31
C LEU A 70 18.90 1.62 -0.77
N GLY A 71 20.10 1.06 -0.59
CA GLY A 71 21.36 1.67 -1.03
C GLY A 71 21.50 1.78 -2.56
N LEU A 72 20.86 0.88 -3.32
CA LEU A 72 20.83 0.93 -4.79
C LEU A 72 19.72 1.85 -5.32
N LEU A 73 18.53 1.79 -4.72
CA LEU A 73 17.36 2.57 -5.16
C LEU A 73 17.59 4.07 -4.99
N ARG A 74 18.10 4.52 -3.84
CA ARG A 74 18.16 5.94 -3.47
C ARG A 74 18.96 6.77 -4.48
N PRO A 75 20.25 6.47 -4.74
CA PRO A 75 21.02 7.25 -5.70
C PRO A 75 20.43 7.18 -7.11
N LYS A 76 19.82 6.04 -7.48
CA LYS A 76 19.27 5.86 -8.82
C LYS A 76 18.00 6.67 -9.06
N ILE A 77 17.12 6.74 -8.06
CA ILE A 77 15.91 7.56 -8.09
C ILE A 77 16.29 9.05 -8.10
N GLU A 78 17.26 9.48 -7.30
CA GLU A 78 17.76 10.87 -7.29
C GLU A 78 18.39 11.27 -8.64
N GLU A 79 19.13 10.36 -9.28
CA GLU A 79 19.64 10.51 -10.64
C GLU A 79 18.49 10.70 -11.66
N TRP A 80 17.44 9.87 -11.58
CA TRP A 80 16.31 9.95 -12.50
C TRP A 80 15.45 11.20 -12.31
N ASP A 81 15.23 11.62 -11.06
CA ASP A 81 14.45 12.81 -10.76
C ASP A 81 15.11 14.10 -11.31
N SER A 82 16.45 14.13 -11.34
CA SER A 82 17.23 15.26 -11.85
C SER A 82 17.49 15.21 -13.36
N ALA A 83 17.19 14.11 -14.03
CA ALA A 83 17.47 13.94 -15.45
C ALA A 83 16.38 14.58 -16.34
N GLU A 84 16.80 15.36 -17.35
CA GLU A 84 15.89 16.02 -18.30
C GLU A 84 15.15 15.01 -19.20
N LEU A 85 15.84 13.95 -19.64
CA LEU A 85 15.29 12.92 -20.54
C LEU A 85 14.34 11.93 -19.86
N VAL A 86 14.10 12.07 -18.55
CA VAL A 86 13.18 11.21 -17.79
C VAL A 86 11.83 11.92 -17.69
N ASN A 87 10.80 11.27 -18.20
CA ASN A 87 9.42 11.76 -18.17
C ASN A 87 8.61 11.09 -17.05
N VAL A 88 8.84 9.80 -16.82
CA VAL A 88 8.09 9.00 -15.84
C VAL A 88 9.03 8.02 -15.14
N ILE A 89 8.83 7.84 -13.85
CA ILE A 89 9.48 6.78 -13.06
C ILE A 89 8.41 5.73 -12.70
N ALA A 90 8.71 4.45 -12.90
CA ALA A 90 7.84 3.34 -12.51
C ALA A 90 8.53 2.36 -11.56
N GLY A 91 7.77 1.87 -10.58
CA GLY A 91 8.21 0.83 -9.65
C GLY A 91 7.36 -0.44 -9.79
N SER A 92 8.01 -1.60 -9.85
CA SER A 92 7.33 -2.90 -9.84
C SER A 92 8.15 -3.95 -9.07
N GLY A 93 7.57 -5.14 -8.88
CA GLY A 93 8.24 -6.28 -8.25
C GLY A 93 8.23 -7.50 -9.16
N ALA A 94 9.30 -8.30 -9.09
CA ALA A 94 9.39 -9.56 -9.82
C ALA A 94 8.63 -10.68 -9.09
N GLY A 95 7.92 -11.51 -9.84
CA GLY A 95 7.21 -12.68 -9.32
C GLY A 95 5.88 -12.31 -8.67
N ARG A 96 5.55 -12.95 -7.54
CA ARG A 96 4.22 -12.87 -6.91
C ARG A 96 4.01 -11.69 -5.94
N ALA A 97 4.94 -10.75 -5.89
CA ALA A 97 4.90 -9.63 -4.96
C ALA A 97 5.43 -8.37 -5.60
N PHE A 98 4.78 -7.24 -5.34
CA PHE A 98 5.43 -5.95 -5.49
C PHE A 98 6.53 -5.84 -4.43
N CYS A 99 6.14 -5.84 -3.15
CA CYS A 99 7.04 -5.86 -2.00
C CYS A 99 6.27 -6.23 -0.72
N ALA A 100 6.74 -7.23 0.03
CA ALA A 100 6.12 -7.71 1.27
C ALA A 100 6.96 -7.36 2.52
N GLY A 101 7.10 -6.06 2.80
CA GLY A 101 7.70 -5.53 4.03
C GLY A 101 9.21 -5.34 4.00
N GLY A 102 9.77 -4.85 5.11
CA GLY A 102 11.21 -4.86 5.36
C GLY A 102 11.72 -6.23 5.82
N ASP A 103 13.00 -6.53 5.58
CA ASP A 103 13.66 -7.76 6.04
C ASP A 103 13.95 -7.70 7.55
N VAL A 104 12.88 -7.70 8.37
CA VAL A 104 12.94 -7.58 9.83
C VAL A 104 13.59 -8.78 10.52
N GLN A 105 13.56 -9.94 9.87
CA GLN A 105 14.13 -11.20 10.36
C GLN A 105 15.62 -11.33 10.03
N GLY A 106 16.05 -10.95 8.82
CA GLY A 106 17.37 -11.27 8.28
C GLY A 106 17.56 -12.78 8.04
N ARG A 107 18.68 -13.20 7.43
CA ARG A 107 19.03 -14.62 7.21
C ARG A 107 20.53 -14.87 7.03
N PRO A 108 20.97 -16.13 7.17
CA PRO A 108 22.21 -16.65 6.57
C PRO A 108 22.32 -16.27 5.10
N THR A 109 23.34 -15.48 4.78
CA THR A 109 23.83 -15.22 3.43
C THR A 109 25.06 -16.08 3.20
N PHE A 110 25.06 -16.85 2.12
CA PHE A 110 26.24 -17.58 1.68
C PHE A 110 27.12 -16.65 0.85
N ILE A 111 28.28 -16.25 1.38
CA ILE A 111 29.30 -15.62 0.54
C ILE A 111 30.01 -16.74 -0.24
N VAL A 112 29.57 -16.94 -1.49
CA VAL A 112 30.07 -18.00 -2.39
C VAL A 112 31.59 -17.92 -2.57
N ARG A 113 32.18 -16.72 -2.49
CA ARG A 113 33.63 -16.50 -2.63
C ARG A 113 34.48 -17.06 -1.48
N THR A 114 33.94 -17.17 -0.27
CA THR A 114 34.69 -17.59 0.92
C THR A 114 34.20 -18.91 1.52
N LYS A 115 33.11 -19.50 1.02
CA LYS A 115 32.44 -20.67 1.63
C LYS A 115 32.15 -20.48 3.13
N VAL A 116 31.94 -19.24 3.56
CA VAL A 116 31.52 -18.90 4.92
C VAL A 116 30.03 -18.60 4.90
N GLU A 117 29.27 -19.30 5.73
CA GLU A 117 27.90 -18.94 6.05
C GLU A 117 27.93 -17.74 6.99
N ILE A 118 27.51 -16.57 6.51
CA ILE A 118 27.42 -15.36 7.31
C ILE A 118 25.95 -15.01 7.45
N THR A 119 25.39 -15.11 8.66
CA THR A 119 24.07 -14.54 8.96
C THR A 119 24.11 -13.03 8.86
N VAL A 120 23.42 -12.47 7.87
CA VAL A 120 23.09 -11.04 7.84
C VAL A 120 21.93 -10.85 8.81
N PRO A 121 22.16 -10.21 9.97
CA PRO A 121 21.11 -10.03 10.97
C PRO A 121 20.01 -9.11 10.43
N GLY A 122 18.75 -9.39 10.78
CA GLY A 122 17.62 -8.50 10.51
C GLY A 122 17.44 -7.45 11.59
N VAL A 123 16.46 -6.57 11.40
CA VAL A 123 16.15 -5.46 12.31
C VAL A 123 16.02 -5.92 13.77
N VAL A 124 15.28 -6.99 14.05
CA VAL A 124 15.07 -7.47 15.44
C VAL A 124 16.38 -7.99 16.07
N THR A 125 17.20 -8.68 15.28
CA THR A 125 18.50 -9.19 15.75
C THR A 125 19.48 -8.04 16.00
N TYR A 126 19.45 -6.99 15.18
CA TYR A 126 20.25 -5.80 15.45
C TYR A 126 19.76 -5.04 16.69
N ALA A 127 18.44 -4.92 16.86
CA ALA A 127 17.82 -4.21 17.99
C ALA A 127 18.04 -4.90 19.33
N SER A 128 18.19 -6.24 19.37
CA SER A 128 18.41 -7.00 20.60
C SER A 128 19.81 -6.85 21.20
N ASN A 129 20.76 -6.26 20.48
CA ASN A 129 22.12 -6.02 20.94
C ASN A 129 22.47 -4.52 20.91
N ASP A 130 22.87 -3.96 22.06
CA ASP A 130 23.25 -2.55 22.21
C ASP A 130 24.29 -2.08 21.19
N GLN A 131 25.26 -2.93 20.85
CA GLN A 131 26.34 -2.59 19.92
C GLN A 131 25.85 -2.47 18.48
N THR A 132 24.73 -3.10 18.13
CA THR A 132 24.18 -3.11 16.77
C THR A 132 22.83 -2.41 16.64
N ARG A 133 22.23 -1.96 17.75
CA ARG A 133 20.91 -1.29 17.81
C ARG A 133 20.82 -0.10 16.87
N HIS A 134 21.91 0.66 16.73
CA HIS A 134 22.01 1.79 15.80
C HIS A 134 21.76 1.39 14.33
N LYS A 135 22.09 0.16 13.94
CA LYS A 135 21.86 -0.34 12.57
C LYS A 135 20.38 -0.60 12.29
N ALA A 136 19.63 -1.10 13.28
CA ALA A 136 18.18 -1.26 13.18
C ALA A 136 17.49 0.10 13.01
N ILE A 137 17.90 1.08 13.81
CA ILE A 137 17.38 2.45 13.74
C ILE A 137 17.74 3.12 12.41
N ASP A 138 18.96 2.92 11.90
CA ASP A 138 19.37 3.46 10.60
C ASP A 138 18.65 2.78 9.42
N PHE A 139 18.29 1.50 9.52
CA PHE A 139 17.44 0.83 8.53
C PHE A 139 16.09 1.56 8.40
N PHE A 140 15.36 1.74 9.51
CA PHE A 140 14.08 2.48 9.50
C PHE A 140 14.24 3.91 9.00
N ARG A 141 15.32 4.61 9.40
CA ARG A 141 15.61 5.95 8.90
C ARG A 141 15.77 5.97 7.37
N ARG A 142 16.49 5.01 6.80
CA ARG A 142 16.71 4.93 5.35
C ARG A 142 15.45 4.51 4.59
N GLU A 143 14.64 3.63 5.16
CA GLU A 143 13.34 3.24 4.61
C GLU A 143 12.41 4.47 4.56
N PHE A 144 12.24 5.18 5.67
CA PHE A 144 11.31 6.32 5.71
C PHE A 144 11.82 7.52 4.90
N ASP A 145 13.14 7.70 4.79
CA ASP A 145 13.73 8.70 3.88
C ASP A 145 13.49 8.35 2.40
N MET A 146 13.45 7.05 2.06
CA MET A 146 13.05 6.59 0.72
C MET A 146 11.57 6.89 0.46
N ASP A 147 10.69 6.62 1.42
CA ASP A 147 9.26 6.89 1.28
C ASP A 147 9.01 8.39 1.05
N LEU A 148 9.71 9.26 1.80
CA LEU A 148 9.63 10.70 1.60
C LEU A 148 10.22 11.14 0.25
N LEU A 149 11.32 10.53 -0.21
CA LEU A 149 11.90 10.78 -1.53
C LEU A 149 10.88 10.49 -2.63
N LEU A 150 10.28 9.29 -2.61
CA LEU A 150 9.30 8.86 -3.61
C LEU A 150 8.04 9.73 -3.61
N ALA A 151 7.59 10.17 -2.42
CA ALA A 151 6.49 11.14 -2.30
C ALA A 151 6.84 12.52 -2.86
N SER A 152 8.13 12.88 -2.88
CA SER A 152 8.60 14.22 -3.20
C SER A 152 9.27 14.33 -4.57
N LEU A 153 9.07 13.35 -5.46
CA LEU A 153 9.63 13.42 -6.80
C LEU A 153 9.01 14.57 -7.60
N ARG A 154 9.83 15.26 -8.39
CA ARG A 154 9.40 16.23 -9.40
C ARG A 154 8.88 15.51 -10.63
N LYS A 155 9.45 14.34 -10.92
CA LYS A 155 8.98 13.46 -11.99
C LYS A 155 7.78 12.64 -11.51
N PRO A 156 6.75 12.47 -12.35
CA PRO A 156 5.65 11.56 -12.06
C PRO A 156 6.12 10.16 -11.71
N TYR A 157 5.52 9.60 -10.66
CA TYR A 157 5.85 8.27 -10.15
C TYR A 157 4.63 7.34 -10.17
N VAL A 158 4.80 6.19 -10.83
CA VAL A 158 3.79 5.14 -10.98
C VAL A 158 4.22 3.87 -10.26
N ALA A 159 3.49 3.48 -9.21
CA ALA A 159 3.72 2.23 -8.49
C ALA A 159 2.75 1.14 -8.99
N ILE A 160 3.29 0.02 -9.48
CA ILE A 160 2.51 -1.12 -9.98
C ILE A 160 2.45 -2.19 -8.89
N LEU A 161 1.28 -2.34 -8.30
CA LEU A 161 1.04 -3.15 -7.10
C LEU A 161 0.67 -4.60 -7.44
N ASP A 162 1.28 -5.18 -8.46
CA ASP A 162 0.98 -6.54 -8.92
C ASP A 162 1.53 -7.58 -7.93
N GLY A 163 0.66 -8.08 -7.04
CA GLY A 163 1.00 -9.04 -5.99
C GLY A 163 0.96 -8.47 -4.56
N HIS A 164 1.62 -9.15 -3.63
CA HIS A 164 1.74 -8.71 -2.24
C HIS A 164 2.38 -7.31 -2.12
N THR A 165 1.67 -6.41 -1.43
CA THR A 165 2.07 -5.04 -1.11
C THR A 165 1.83 -4.82 0.38
N MET A 166 2.86 -4.99 1.22
CA MET A 166 2.74 -4.98 2.68
C MET A 166 3.89 -4.22 3.35
N GLY A 167 3.65 -3.60 4.51
CA GLY A 167 4.67 -2.91 5.33
C GLY A 167 5.52 -1.95 4.51
N GLY A 168 6.85 -2.11 4.53
CA GLY A 168 7.79 -1.37 3.67
C GLY A 168 7.42 -1.26 2.19
N GLY A 169 6.75 -2.28 1.62
CA GLY A 169 6.23 -2.22 0.24
C GLY A 169 5.09 -1.23 0.06
N VAL A 170 4.26 -1.05 1.08
CA VAL A 170 3.26 0.03 1.13
C VAL A 170 3.96 1.39 1.23
N GLY A 171 5.05 1.51 1.97
CA GLY A 171 5.86 2.75 2.07
C GLY A 171 6.30 3.27 0.71
N LEU A 172 6.83 2.39 -0.13
CA LEU A 172 7.28 2.72 -1.48
C LEU A 172 6.18 3.28 -2.38
N CYS A 173 4.90 2.99 -2.12
CA CYS A 173 3.82 3.35 -3.04
C CYS A 173 2.74 4.24 -2.44
N ALA A 174 2.54 4.26 -1.12
CA ALA A 174 1.37 4.86 -0.49
C ALA A 174 1.19 6.34 -0.81
N ASN A 175 2.31 7.06 -0.95
CA ASN A 175 2.33 8.48 -1.23
C ASN A 175 2.62 8.81 -2.71
N ALA A 176 2.70 7.79 -3.58
CA ALA A 176 2.82 7.98 -5.03
C ALA A 176 1.53 8.57 -5.60
N PRO A 177 1.56 9.52 -6.55
CA PRO A 177 0.35 10.05 -7.17
C PRO A 177 -0.41 8.98 -7.97
N PHE A 178 0.28 7.96 -8.49
CA PHE A 178 -0.32 6.86 -9.24
C PHE A 178 0.04 5.51 -8.62
N ARG A 179 -0.99 4.84 -8.10
CA ARG A 179 -0.95 3.50 -7.50
C ARG A 179 -1.86 2.60 -8.31
N VAL A 180 -1.28 1.71 -9.09
CA VAL A 180 -1.99 0.81 -10.02
C VAL A 180 -2.16 -0.55 -9.36
N ALA A 181 -3.39 -0.89 -8.98
CA ALA A 181 -3.75 -2.23 -8.54
C ALA A 181 -4.07 -3.13 -9.75
N THR A 182 -3.85 -4.43 -9.56
CA THR A 182 -4.24 -5.51 -10.47
C THR A 182 -5.11 -6.49 -9.70
N GLU A 183 -5.66 -7.51 -10.37
CA GLU A 183 -6.37 -8.62 -9.73
C GLU A 183 -5.49 -9.39 -8.71
N ASN A 184 -4.16 -9.30 -8.82
CA ASN A 184 -3.22 -9.97 -7.92
C ASN A 184 -2.82 -9.13 -6.70
N THR A 185 -3.23 -7.86 -6.63
CA THR A 185 -2.84 -6.98 -5.52
C THR A 185 -3.34 -7.51 -4.19
N ILE A 186 -2.45 -7.62 -3.20
CA ILE A 186 -2.78 -8.02 -1.83
C ILE A 186 -2.18 -6.97 -0.90
N PHE A 187 -2.99 -5.98 -0.53
CA PHE A 187 -2.62 -4.86 0.34
C PHE A 187 -2.87 -5.19 1.81
N SER A 188 -1.89 -4.97 2.69
CA SER A 188 -2.08 -5.11 4.14
C SER A 188 -0.99 -4.38 4.94
N MET A 189 -1.34 -3.95 6.17
CA MET A 189 -0.40 -3.46 7.20
C MET A 189 -0.41 -4.43 8.39
N PRO A 190 0.30 -5.57 8.31
CA PRO A 190 0.22 -6.65 9.30
C PRO A 190 1.09 -6.43 10.54
N GLU A 191 1.59 -5.22 10.80
CA GLU A 191 2.60 -4.92 11.84
C GLU A 191 2.10 -5.26 13.25
N THR A 192 0.80 -5.07 13.53
CA THR A 192 0.20 -5.44 14.82
C THR A 192 0.21 -6.95 15.08
N LYS A 193 0.35 -7.78 14.04
CA LYS A 193 0.52 -9.25 14.14
C LYS A 193 1.90 -9.63 14.68
N ILE A 194 2.91 -8.79 14.43
CA ILE A 194 4.29 -9.04 14.84
C ILE A 194 4.70 -8.21 16.06
N GLY A 195 3.74 -7.62 16.78
CA GLY A 195 4.03 -6.84 17.98
C GLY A 195 4.66 -5.47 17.70
N TYR A 196 4.39 -4.92 16.50
CA TYR A 196 4.83 -3.61 16.05
C TYR A 196 3.61 -2.77 15.63
N CYS A 197 3.78 -1.50 15.25
CA CYS A 197 2.69 -0.68 14.73
C CYS A 197 2.90 -0.34 13.24
N PRO A 198 1.82 -0.05 12.49
CA PRO A 198 1.96 0.45 11.13
C PRO A 198 2.87 1.69 11.07
N ASP A 199 3.81 1.68 10.13
CA ASP A 199 4.82 2.72 9.92
C ASP A 199 4.84 3.17 8.45
N VAL A 200 5.97 3.67 7.93
CA VAL A 200 6.15 4.10 6.52
C VAL A 200 5.15 5.15 6.03
N GLY A 201 4.68 6.00 6.93
CA GLY A 201 3.68 7.03 6.71
C GLY A 201 2.24 6.53 6.86
N ALA A 202 2.01 5.33 7.39
CA ALA A 202 0.67 4.77 7.60
C ALA A 202 -0.22 5.65 8.46
N SER A 203 0.33 6.31 9.48
CA SER A 203 -0.43 7.29 10.27
C SER A 203 -0.94 8.47 9.44
N TYR A 204 -0.25 8.81 8.35
CA TYR A 204 -0.64 9.86 7.41
C TYR A 204 -1.69 9.39 6.40
N PHE A 205 -1.44 8.32 5.64
CA PHE A 205 -2.34 7.93 4.56
C PHE A 205 -3.57 7.14 5.05
N LEU A 206 -3.44 6.27 6.06
CA LEU A 206 -4.60 5.51 6.57
C LEU A 206 -5.59 6.44 7.27
N SER A 207 -5.13 7.46 8.00
CA SER A 207 -6.01 8.43 8.67
C SER A 207 -6.85 9.29 7.72
N ARG A 208 -6.54 9.23 6.41
CA ARG A 208 -7.21 9.98 5.33
C ARG A 208 -8.07 9.09 4.42
N LEU A 209 -8.07 7.77 4.61
CA LEU A 209 -9.06 6.91 3.98
C LEU A 209 -10.47 7.22 4.49
N ASP A 210 -11.47 6.93 3.67
CA ASP A 210 -12.87 7.23 4.00
C ASP A 210 -13.32 6.55 5.32
N GLY A 211 -14.16 7.27 6.08
CA GLY A 211 -14.73 6.78 7.33
C GLY A 211 -13.67 6.36 8.35
N GLN A 212 -13.75 5.10 8.81
CA GLN A 212 -12.78 4.51 9.74
C GLN A 212 -12.03 3.32 9.15
N LEU A 213 -12.03 3.17 7.82
CA LEU A 213 -11.38 2.04 7.15
C LEU A 213 -9.88 1.99 7.45
N GLY A 214 -9.19 3.13 7.45
CA GLY A 214 -7.77 3.15 7.76
C GLY A 214 -7.46 2.74 9.20
N THR A 215 -8.29 3.14 10.17
CA THR A 215 -8.17 2.68 11.57
C THR A 215 -8.38 1.16 11.64
N TYR A 216 -9.39 0.63 10.94
CA TYR A 216 -9.64 -0.81 10.85
C TYR A 216 -8.43 -1.56 10.29
N LEU A 217 -7.87 -1.13 9.17
CA LEU A 217 -6.73 -1.77 8.51
C LEU A 217 -5.47 -1.70 9.41
N ALA A 218 -5.22 -0.56 10.05
CA ALA A 218 -4.09 -0.35 10.95
C ALA A 218 -4.12 -1.29 12.17
N LEU A 219 -5.28 -1.48 12.78
CA LEU A 219 -5.41 -2.29 14.00
C LEU A 219 -5.47 -3.78 13.70
N THR A 220 -6.28 -4.18 12.72
CA THR A 220 -6.54 -5.59 12.43
C THR A 220 -5.42 -6.24 11.63
N GLY A 221 -4.71 -5.46 10.80
CA GLY A 221 -3.81 -5.98 9.77
C GLY A 221 -4.54 -6.89 8.77
N GLU A 222 -5.82 -6.63 8.52
CA GLU A 222 -6.60 -7.28 7.48
C GLU A 222 -6.11 -6.87 6.09
N THR A 223 -6.60 -7.59 5.08
CA THR A 223 -6.11 -7.47 3.71
C THR A 223 -7.22 -6.95 2.79
N LEU A 224 -6.88 -5.96 1.96
CA LEU A 224 -7.65 -5.61 0.77
C LEU A 224 -7.06 -6.35 -0.44
N LYS A 225 -7.90 -6.90 -1.31
CA LYS A 225 -7.47 -7.71 -2.44
C LYS A 225 -8.00 -7.16 -3.76
N GLY A 226 -7.16 -7.21 -4.78
CA GLY A 226 -7.53 -6.86 -6.14
C GLY A 226 -8.22 -5.50 -6.23
N ARG A 227 -9.43 -5.50 -6.78
CA ARG A 227 -10.23 -4.29 -6.98
C ARG A 227 -10.66 -3.60 -5.68
N ASP A 228 -10.77 -4.32 -4.55
CA ASP A 228 -11.09 -3.67 -3.26
C ASP A 228 -10.07 -2.58 -2.90
N VAL A 229 -8.80 -2.77 -3.30
CA VAL A 229 -7.75 -1.80 -3.04
C VAL A 229 -8.06 -0.47 -3.76
N PHE A 230 -8.64 -0.54 -4.96
CA PHE A 230 -9.10 0.60 -5.76
C PHE A 230 -10.42 1.17 -5.23
N ASP A 231 -11.43 0.33 -5.04
CA ASP A 231 -12.78 0.75 -4.64
C ASP A 231 -12.79 1.48 -3.28
N HIS A 232 -11.87 1.11 -2.39
CA HIS A 232 -11.73 1.72 -1.06
C HIS A 232 -10.69 2.85 -1.02
N GLY A 233 -10.19 3.31 -2.17
CA GLY A 233 -9.42 4.54 -2.30
C GLY A 233 -7.93 4.42 -1.96
N PHE A 234 -7.39 3.21 -1.68
CA PHE A 234 -5.94 3.07 -1.57
C PHE A 234 -5.31 3.16 -2.96
N ALA A 235 -5.67 2.29 -3.90
CA ALA A 235 -5.19 2.37 -5.28
C ALA A 235 -5.94 3.45 -6.06
N THR A 236 -5.22 4.11 -6.96
CA THR A 236 -5.76 5.15 -7.86
C THR A 236 -6.37 4.58 -9.11
N HIS A 237 -5.86 3.43 -9.58
CA HIS A 237 -6.27 2.81 -10.83
C HIS A 237 -6.35 1.30 -10.64
N PHE A 238 -7.22 0.65 -11.39
CA PHE A 238 -7.30 -0.80 -11.48
C PHE A 238 -7.09 -1.23 -12.93
N ILE A 239 -5.93 -1.82 -13.21
CA ILE A 239 -5.52 -2.26 -14.54
C ILE A 239 -5.23 -3.77 -14.47
N PRO A 240 -5.91 -4.61 -15.27
CA PRO A 240 -5.63 -6.04 -15.27
C PRO A 240 -4.16 -6.35 -15.56
N ALA A 241 -3.57 -7.32 -14.86
CA ALA A 241 -2.14 -7.64 -14.93
C ALA A 241 -1.67 -7.89 -16.38
N ARG A 242 -2.53 -8.51 -17.21
CA ARG A 242 -2.28 -8.75 -18.64
C ARG A 242 -2.02 -7.48 -19.47
N ARG A 243 -2.49 -6.31 -19.02
CA ARG A 243 -2.32 -5.01 -19.70
C ARG A 243 -1.09 -4.23 -19.21
N ILE A 244 -0.42 -4.67 -18.15
CA ILE A 244 0.75 -3.98 -17.58
C ILE A 244 1.90 -3.82 -18.60
N PRO A 245 2.25 -4.82 -19.44
CA PRO A 245 3.28 -4.62 -20.47
C PRO A 245 2.92 -3.50 -21.45
N LEU A 246 1.65 -3.41 -21.86
CA LEU A 246 1.16 -2.35 -22.74
C LEU A 246 1.16 -0.99 -22.02
N LEU A 247 0.85 -0.95 -20.72
CA LEU A 247 0.97 0.26 -19.92
C LEU A 247 2.40 0.81 -19.92
N LEU A 248 3.39 -0.04 -19.65
CA LEU A 248 4.80 0.36 -19.65
C LEU A 248 5.24 0.86 -21.03
N GLU A 249 4.80 0.22 -22.11
CA GLU A 249 5.03 0.70 -23.48
C GLU A 249 4.42 2.10 -23.69
N ARG A 250 3.16 2.32 -23.31
CA ARG A 250 2.49 3.61 -23.46
C ARG A 250 3.18 4.71 -22.65
N LEU A 251 3.50 4.46 -21.39
CA LEU A 251 4.22 5.39 -20.54
C LEU A 251 5.60 5.75 -21.10
N SER A 252 6.30 4.80 -21.73
CA SER A 252 7.61 5.05 -22.34
C SER A 252 7.56 6.00 -23.53
N ASN A 253 6.44 6.00 -24.27
CA ASN A 253 6.23 6.86 -25.44
C ASN A 253 5.70 8.26 -25.09
N LEU A 254 5.41 8.55 -23.81
CA LEU A 254 5.02 9.89 -23.40
C LEU A 254 6.23 10.84 -23.46
N GLU A 255 6.07 11.95 -24.18
CA GLU A 255 7.06 13.04 -24.26
C GLU A 255 6.80 14.15 -23.22
N THR A 256 6.01 13.86 -22.18
CA THR A 256 5.61 14.82 -21.15
C THR A 256 5.75 14.23 -19.75
N SER A 257 6.03 15.10 -18.77
CA SER A 257 6.00 14.80 -17.33
C SER A 257 4.73 15.33 -16.65
N ASP A 258 3.68 15.63 -17.41
CA ASP A 258 2.40 16.10 -16.87
C ASP A 258 1.58 14.94 -16.29
N ASN A 259 1.20 15.07 -15.02
CA ASN A 259 0.37 14.07 -14.33
C ASN A 259 -0.98 13.88 -15.02
N VAL A 260 -1.58 14.91 -15.63
CA VAL A 260 -2.88 14.76 -16.31
C VAL A 260 -2.78 13.84 -17.54
N ALA A 261 -1.67 13.93 -18.29
CA ALA A 261 -1.43 13.05 -19.44
C ALA A 261 -1.19 11.59 -19.01
N ILE A 262 -0.52 11.39 -17.87
CA ILE A 262 -0.24 10.07 -17.31
C ILE A 262 -1.53 9.44 -16.78
N ASP A 263 -2.33 10.19 -16.05
CA ASP A 263 -3.65 9.79 -15.57
C ASP A 263 -4.53 9.30 -16.72
N ARG A 264 -4.66 10.10 -17.79
CA ARG A 264 -5.40 9.70 -19.00
C ARG A 264 -4.90 8.39 -19.60
N THR A 265 -3.58 8.20 -19.67
CA THR A 265 -2.96 6.98 -20.19
C THR A 265 -3.30 5.76 -19.32
N LEU A 266 -3.40 5.93 -18.00
CA LEU A 266 -3.79 4.89 -17.07
C LEU A 266 -5.29 4.56 -17.19
N GLU A 267 -6.15 5.57 -17.34
CA GLU A 267 -7.59 5.39 -17.54
C GLU A 267 -7.92 4.61 -18.83
N GLU A 268 -7.21 4.88 -19.93
CA GLU A 268 -7.38 4.15 -21.20
C GLU A 268 -7.17 2.62 -21.06
N LEU A 269 -6.40 2.20 -20.06
CA LEU A 269 -6.07 0.79 -19.82
C LEU A 269 -6.84 0.19 -18.64
N SER A 270 -7.58 1.02 -17.89
CA SER A 270 -8.40 0.57 -16.77
C SER A 270 -9.55 -0.33 -17.23
N SER A 271 -10.11 -1.09 -16.30
CA SER A 271 -11.22 -2.00 -16.59
C SER A 271 -12.42 -1.75 -15.69
N GLU A 272 -13.60 -1.77 -16.28
CA GLU A 272 -14.86 -1.78 -15.55
C GLU A 272 -15.01 -3.08 -14.76
N ARG A 273 -16.01 -3.07 -13.88
CA ARG A 273 -16.37 -4.23 -13.08
C ARG A 273 -17.25 -5.11 -13.94
N GLU A 274 -16.87 -6.36 -14.11
CA GLU A 274 -17.71 -7.31 -14.84
C GLU A 274 -18.84 -7.79 -13.92
N PRO A 275 -20.02 -8.18 -14.44
CA PRO A 275 -21.15 -8.65 -13.63
C PRO A 275 -20.83 -9.82 -12.70
N GLU A 276 -19.86 -10.65 -13.05
CA GLU A 276 -19.35 -11.77 -12.25
C GLU A 276 -18.35 -11.39 -11.15
N ASP A 277 -17.81 -10.16 -11.17
CA ASP A 277 -16.85 -9.72 -10.17
C ASP A 277 -17.54 -9.52 -8.81
N PRO A 278 -16.95 -10.01 -7.70
CA PRO A 278 -17.56 -9.90 -6.37
C PRO A 278 -17.66 -8.44 -5.93
N PRO A 279 -18.79 -7.98 -5.36
CA PRO A 279 -18.98 -6.58 -4.93
C PRO A 279 -17.90 -6.11 -3.95
N PRO A 280 -17.67 -4.80 -3.78
CA PRO A 280 -16.67 -4.31 -2.84
C PRO A 280 -16.92 -4.83 -1.41
N THR A 281 -15.84 -5.17 -0.70
CA THR A 281 -15.91 -5.89 0.59
C THR A 281 -16.59 -5.10 1.73
N PHE A 282 -16.46 -3.77 1.76
CA PHE A 282 -17.03 -2.91 2.82
C PHE A 282 -18.04 -1.92 2.26
N ILE A 283 -19.26 -2.42 2.06
CA ILE A 283 -20.43 -1.65 1.63
C ILE A 283 -21.57 -1.80 2.66
N GLU A 284 -22.59 -0.96 2.52
CA GLU A 284 -23.88 -1.08 3.23
C GLU A 284 -23.73 -1.23 4.77
N GLN A 285 -24.50 -2.12 5.41
CA GLN A 285 -24.55 -2.26 6.86
C GLN A 285 -23.19 -2.64 7.45
N LYS A 286 -22.40 -3.45 6.74
CA LYS A 286 -21.04 -3.81 7.15
C LYS A 286 -20.14 -2.58 7.21
N ARG A 287 -20.26 -1.66 6.24
CA ARG A 287 -19.51 -0.39 6.25
C ARG A 287 -19.97 0.53 7.37
N VAL A 288 -21.27 0.62 7.62
CA VAL A 288 -21.83 1.41 8.72
C VAL A 288 -21.32 0.89 10.08
N ALA A 289 -21.34 -0.42 10.29
CA ALA A 289 -20.83 -1.05 11.51
C ALA A 289 -19.32 -0.83 11.69
N LEU A 290 -18.54 -0.92 10.61
CA LEU A 290 -17.10 -0.60 10.63
C LEU A 290 -16.85 0.84 11.07
N ASP A 291 -17.51 1.80 10.41
CA ASP A 291 -17.33 3.22 10.73
C ASP A 291 -17.77 3.52 12.17
N HIS A 292 -18.81 2.86 12.67
CA HIS A 292 -19.27 3.01 14.05
C HIS A 292 -18.28 2.44 15.06
N ALA A 293 -17.85 1.19 14.90
CA ALA A 293 -16.98 0.51 15.86
C ALA A 293 -15.60 1.18 15.96
N PHE A 294 -15.03 1.62 14.83
CA PHE A 294 -13.64 2.11 14.79
C PHE A 294 -13.51 3.64 15.00
N ARG A 295 -14.59 4.36 15.30
CA ARG A 295 -14.56 5.82 15.53
C ARG A 295 -13.95 6.22 16.87
N HIS A 296 -13.92 5.31 17.84
CA HIS A 296 -13.51 5.62 19.21
C HIS A 296 -12.01 5.94 19.32
N ASP A 297 -11.64 6.68 20.36
CA ASP A 297 -10.23 6.99 20.67
C ASP A 297 -9.60 6.00 21.67
N SER A 298 -10.34 4.97 22.08
CA SER A 298 -9.85 3.88 22.93
C SER A 298 -10.12 2.53 22.28
N VAL A 299 -9.13 1.65 22.29
CA VAL A 299 -9.25 0.28 21.73
C VAL A 299 -10.34 -0.52 22.46
N GLU A 300 -10.50 -0.32 23.77
CA GLU A 300 -11.49 -1.01 24.60
C GLU A 300 -12.92 -0.77 24.10
N LYS A 301 -13.28 0.48 23.78
CA LYS A 301 -14.61 0.80 23.21
C LYS A 301 -14.82 0.17 21.84
N ILE A 302 -13.76 0.01 21.03
CA ILE A 302 -13.84 -0.70 19.74
C ILE A 302 -14.21 -2.17 19.99
N PHE A 303 -13.58 -2.82 20.98
CA PHE A 303 -13.93 -4.19 21.35
C PHE A 303 -15.38 -4.30 21.84
N THR A 304 -15.84 -3.38 22.69
CA THR A 304 -17.24 -3.35 23.17
C THR A 304 -18.24 -3.25 22.03
N ASP A 305 -18.01 -2.35 21.05
CA ASP A 305 -18.90 -2.22 19.89
C ASP A 305 -18.89 -3.49 19.02
N LEU A 306 -17.72 -4.12 18.82
CA LEU A 306 -17.60 -5.36 18.05
C LEU A 306 -18.30 -6.55 18.75
N GLU A 307 -18.22 -6.64 20.08
CA GLU A 307 -18.95 -7.64 20.88
C GLU A 307 -20.46 -7.47 20.70
N LEU A 308 -20.96 -6.23 20.79
CA LEU A 308 -22.36 -5.92 20.53
C LEU A 308 -22.78 -6.30 19.11
N PHE A 309 -22.00 -5.90 18.11
CA PHE A 309 -22.29 -6.19 16.70
C PHE A 309 -22.23 -7.68 16.38
N SER A 310 -21.35 -8.44 17.03
CA SER A 310 -21.29 -9.90 16.89
C SER A 310 -22.55 -10.60 17.40
N SER A 311 -23.35 -9.93 18.23
CA SER A 311 -24.59 -10.45 18.82
C SER A 311 -25.87 -10.00 18.10
N LEU A 312 -25.75 -9.23 17.00
CA LEU A 312 -26.89 -8.79 16.20
C LEU A 312 -27.46 -9.92 15.35
N ASP A 313 -28.75 -9.82 15.02
CA ASP A 313 -29.44 -10.79 14.17
C ASP A 313 -29.02 -10.70 12.69
N ASP A 314 -28.41 -9.59 12.23
CA ASP A 314 -27.89 -9.45 10.87
C ASP A 314 -26.65 -10.33 10.66
N PRO A 315 -26.72 -11.42 9.86
CA PRO A 315 -25.62 -12.37 9.75
C PRO A 315 -24.37 -11.76 9.13
N THR A 316 -24.52 -10.81 8.20
CA THR A 316 -23.41 -10.15 7.51
C THR A 316 -22.57 -9.34 8.49
N THR A 317 -23.21 -8.49 9.29
CA THR A 317 -22.53 -7.67 10.29
C THR A 317 -22.02 -8.51 11.46
N SER A 318 -22.83 -9.45 11.97
CA SER A 318 -22.44 -10.31 13.10
C SER A 318 -21.22 -11.18 12.78
N GLN A 319 -21.20 -11.82 11.61
CA GLN A 319 -20.06 -12.66 11.19
C GLN A 319 -18.78 -11.84 11.02
N TRP A 320 -18.87 -10.68 10.36
CA TRP A 320 -17.72 -9.79 10.20
C TRP A 320 -17.20 -9.29 11.55
N ALA A 321 -18.09 -8.87 12.45
CA ALA A 321 -17.70 -8.37 13.78
C ALA A 321 -17.03 -9.46 14.60
N ALA A 322 -17.57 -10.68 14.61
CA ALA A 322 -16.97 -11.83 15.29
C ALA A 322 -15.57 -12.18 14.75
N GLN A 323 -15.40 -12.18 13.42
CA GLN A 323 -14.10 -12.43 12.78
C GLN A 323 -13.09 -11.33 13.12
N THR A 324 -13.53 -10.06 13.07
CA THR A 324 -12.70 -8.90 13.40
C THR A 324 -12.26 -8.93 14.86
N LEU A 325 -13.18 -9.23 15.78
CA LEU A 325 -12.91 -9.36 17.21
C LEU A 325 -11.88 -10.48 17.47
N ALA A 326 -12.06 -11.65 16.85
CA ALA A 326 -11.11 -12.76 16.96
C ALA A 326 -9.71 -12.37 16.43
N ALA A 327 -9.65 -11.63 15.32
CA ALA A 327 -8.40 -11.13 14.77
C ALA A 327 -7.70 -10.14 15.72
N LEU A 328 -8.44 -9.21 16.31
CA LEU A 328 -7.90 -8.21 17.26
C LEU A 328 -7.42 -8.86 18.56
N HIS A 329 -8.14 -9.86 19.10
CA HIS A 329 -7.68 -10.60 20.27
C HIS A 329 -6.32 -11.28 20.05
N HIS A 330 -5.97 -11.61 18.81
CA HIS A 330 -4.70 -12.23 18.46
C HIS A 330 -3.52 -11.23 18.40
N ARG A 331 -3.80 -9.93 18.29
CA ARG A 331 -2.77 -8.87 18.19
C ARG A 331 -2.15 -8.52 19.55
N SER A 332 -0.99 -7.86 19.50
CA SER A 332 -0.36 -7.26 20.68
C SER A 332 -1.23 -6.10 21.22
N PRO A 333 -1.64 -6.15 22.50
CA PRO A 333 -2.41 -5.07 23.12
C PRO A 333 -1.68 -3.72 23.07
N THR A 334 -0.37 -3.73 23.32
CA THR A 334 0.49 -2.54 23.25
C THR A 334 0.48 -1.94 21.85
N SER A 335 0.64 -2.79 20.83
CA SER A 335 0.68 -2.37 19.43
C SER A 335 -0.63 -1.78 18.96
N LEU A 336 -1.77 -2.33 19.41
CA LEU A 336 -3.09 -1.79 19.10
C LEU A 336 -3.25 -0.35 19.64
N LYS A 337 -2.87 -0.10 20.90
CA LYS A 337 -2.98 1.24 21.50
C LYS A 337 -2.03 2.24 20.85
N VAL A 338 -0.79 1.82 20.58
CA VAL A 338 0.21 2.67 19.89
C VAL A 338 -0.25 3.01 18.47
N ALA A 339 -0.75 2.02 17.71
CA ALA A 339 -1.26 2.23 16.36
C ALA A 339 -2.47 3.17 16.34
N LEU A 340 -3.43 2.99 17.25
CA LEU A 340 -4.60 3.88 17.35
C LEU A 340 -4.16 5.33 17.62
N LYS A 341 -3.29 5.55 18.62
CA LYS A 341 -2.77 6.88 18.96
C LYS A 341 -2.01 7.51 17.79
N ALA A 342 -1.16 6.75 17.10
CA ALA A 342 -0.44 7.22 15.92
C ALA A 342 -1.38 7.66 14.80
N ILE A 343 -2.40 6.85 14.46
CA ILE A 343 -3.39 7.18 13.40
C ILE A 343 -4.16 8.45 13.75
N ARG A 344 -4.57 8.62 15.01
CA ARG A 344 -5.30 9.83 15.45
C ARG A 344 -4.44 11.08 15.35
N LEU A 345 -3.18 11.01 15.76
CA LEU A 345 -2.23 12.13 15.65
C LEU A 345 -1.89 12.44 14.18
N GLY A 346 -1.65 11.41 13.37
CA GLY A 346 -1.26 11.52 11.95
C GLY A 346 -2.31 12.19 11.07
N LYS A 347 -3.59 12.19 11.50
CA LYS A 347 -4.69 12.90 10.82
C LYS A 347 -4.43 14.41 10.65
N ALA A 348 -3.74 15.03 11.60
CA ALA A 348 -3.44 16.47 11.59
C ALA A 348 -2.01 16.80 11.13
N MET A 349 -1.19 15.78 10.84
CA MET A 349 0.22 15.94 10.49
C MET A 349 0.46 16.04 8.99
N THR A 350 1.56 16.68 8.59
CA THR A 350 2.17 16.49 7.26
C THR A 350 2.80 15.10 7.16
N LEU A 351 3.14 14.67 5.94
CA LEU A 351 3.85 13.39 5.76
C LEU A 351 5.19 13.37 6.51
N SER A 352 6.00 14.42 6.41
CA SER A 352 7.29 14.53 7.13
C SER A 352 7.11 14.43 8.65
N GLN A 353 6.08 15.09 9.20
CA GLN A 353 5.77 15.01 10.63
C GLN A 353 5.34 13.61 11.05
N ALA A 354 4.50 12.95 10.25
CA ALA A 354 4.05 11.58 10.49
C ALA A 354 5.22 10.58 10.43
N LEU A 355 6.08 10.65 9.42
CA LEU A 355 7.27 9.80 9.30
C LEU A 355 8.24 10.03 10.46
N ASN A 356 8.44 11.28 10.91
CA ASN A 356 9.28 11.57 12.07
C ASN A 356 8.66 11.08 13.39
N MET A 357 7.33 11.11 13.54
CA MET A 357 6.64 10.49 14.66
C MET A 357 6.82 8.97 14.64
N GLU A 358 6.60 8.33 13.50
CA GLU A 358 6.76 6.89 13.35
C GLU A 358 8.21 6.45 13.55
N LEU A 359 9.20 7.23 13.14
CA LEU A 359 10.62 6.93 13.38
C LEU A 359 10.98 6.96 14.87
N LYS A 360 10.34 7.84 15.63
CA LYS A 360 10.44 7.85 17.10
C LYS A 360 9.80 6.60 17.71
N ILE A 361 8.64 6.18 17.21
CA ILE A 361 7.98 4.93 17.63
C ILE A 361 8.86 3.71 17.30
N ALA A 362 9.39 3.63 16.08
CA ALA A 362 10.33 2.60 15.62
C ALA A 362 11.58 2.54 16.51
N THR A 363 12.13 3.70 16.85
CA THR A 363 13.27 3.83 17.77
C THR A 363 12.90 3.33 19.17
N ALA A 364 11.71 3.66 19.69
CA ALA A 364 11.24 3.16 20.99
C ALA A 364 11.12 1.63 21.01
N PHE A 365 10.56 1.02 19.96
CA PHE A 365 10.54 -0.44 19.82
C PHE A 365 11.96 -1.01 19.77
N CYS A 366 12.84 -0.40 18.97
CA CYS A 366 14.26 -0.79 18.90
C CYS A 366 14.97 -0.65 20.24
N ASN A 367 14.58 0.30 21.10
CA ASN A 367 15.12 0.55 22.45
C ASN A 367 14.43 -0.28 23.54
N GLY A 368 13.53 -1.18 23.19
CA GLY A 368 12.87 -2.09 24.15
C GLY A 368 11.75 -1.45 24.96
N ALA A 369 11.05 -0.45 24.43
CA ALA A 369 9.85 0.11 25.06
C ALA A 369 8.74 -0.94 25.29
N SER A 370 8.69 -1.95 24.41
CA SER A 370 7.88 -3.15 24.51
C SER A 370 8.67 -4.38 24.04
N PRO A 371 8.53 -5.55 24.70
CA PRO A 371 9.11 -6.81 24.23
C PRO A 371 8.35 -7.42 23.04
N ASP A 372 7.13 -6.94 22.77
CA ASP A 372 6.20 -7.57 21.83
C ASP A 372 6.78 -7.67 20.41
N PHE A 373 7.57 -6.70 19.96
CA PHE A 373 8.15 -6.73 18.61
C PHE A 373 9.06 -7.94 18.40
N ALA A 374 9.94 -8.23 19.36
CA ALA A 374 10.82 -9.39 19.28
C ALA A 374 10.04 -10.70 19.39
N THR A 375 9.07 -10.76 20.33
CA THR A 375 8.19 -11.92 20.54
C THR A 375 7.39 -12.25 19.27
N GLY A 376 6.78 -11.23 18.66
CA GLY A 376 5.92 -11.39 17.49
C GLY A 376 6.70 -11.76 16.23
N VAL A 377 7.84 -11.12 15.97
CA VAL A 377 8.71 -11.51 14.86
C VAL A 377 9.20 -12.95 15.00
N THR A 378 9.53 -13.37 16.22
CA THR A 378 9.94 -14.76 16.49
C THR A 378 8.79 -15.73 16.20
N ALA A 379 7.62 -15.51 16.79
CA ALA A 379 6.48 -16.40 16.62
C ALA A 379 6.00 -16.48 15.16
N VAL A 380 5.89 -15.34 14.46
CA VAL A 380 5.27 -15.26 13.13
C VAL A 380 6.26 -15.56 12.00
N LEU A 381 7.50 -15.08 12.08
CA LEU A 381 8.46 -15.16 10.96
C LEU A 381 9.52 -16.25 11.15
N VAL A 382 9.96 -16.50 12.39
CA VAL A 382 10.97 -17.54 12.69
C VAL A 382 10.29 -18.89 12.87
N GLU A 383 9.36 -18.99 13.82
CA GLU A 383 8.65 -20.23 14.14
C GLU A 383 7.53 -20.53 13.13
N LYS A 384 7.08 -19.50 12.38
CA LYS A 384 5.95 -19.58 11.43
C LYS A 384 4.66 -20.08 12.09
N ASN A 385 4.48 -19.76 13.36
CA ASN A 385 3.36 -20.18 14.18
C ASN A 385 2.25 -19.13 14.15
N ASN A 386 1.63 -18.96 12.98
CA ASN A 386 0.61 -17.93 12.77
C ASN A 386 -0.74 -18.25 13.42
N LYS A 387 -0.91 -19.46 13.97
CA LYS A 387 -2.16 -19.92 14.60
C LYS A 387 -2.19 -19.64 16.09
N VAL A 388 -1.04 -19.75 16.77
CA VAL A 388 -0.96 -19.51 18.21
C VAL A 388 -0.77 -18.03 18.47
N ARG A 389 -1.55 -17.49 19.41
CA ARG A 389 -1.39 -16.11 19.87
C ARG A 389 -0.03 -16.00 20.57
N PRO A 390 0.87 -15.11 20.12
CA PRO A 390 2.16 -14.92 20.79
C PRO A 390 1.97 -14.47 22.24
N ASN A 391 2.97 -14.77 23.08
CA ASN A 391 2.91 -14.44 24.51
C ASN A 391 3.23 -12.96 24.74
N TRP A 392 2.27 -12.08 24.40
CA TRP A 392 2.38 -10.63 24.52
C TRP A 392 2.55 -10.19 25.98
N ASN A 393 3.31 -9.12 26.20
CA ASN A 393 3.51 -8.52 27.51
C ASN A 393 3.45 -6.98 27.44
N PRO A 394 2.37 -6.35 27.94
CA PRO A 394 1.24 -6.96 28.66
C PRO A 394 0.32 -7.85 27.81
N SER A 395 -0.42 -8.74 28.46
CA SER A 395 -1.19 -9.78 27.76
C SER A 395 -2.61 -9.34 27.42
N SER A 396 -3.16 -8.36 28.14
CA SER A 396 -4.51 -7.81 27.97
C SER A 396 -4.51 -6.30 27.73
N LEU A 397 -5.59 -5.75 27.19
CA LEU A 397 -5.71 -4.31 26.93
C LEU A 397 -5.70 -3.48 28.23
N GLN A 398 -6.31 -4.00 29.28
CA GLN A 398 -6.45 -3.35 30.58
C GLN A 398 -5.10 -3.16 31.29
N GLU A 399 -4.15 -4.06 31.05
CA GLU A 399 -2.80 -3.97 31.60
C GLU A 399 -1.92 -2.94 30.87
N VAL A 400 -2.30 -2.51 29.66
CA VAL A 400 -1.56 -1.47 28.93
C VAL A 400 -1.96 -0.11 29.48
N THR A 401 -1.18 0.41 30.42
CA THR A 401 -1.36 1.72 31.04
C THR A 401 -0.93 2.85 30.10
N GLU A 402 -1.38 4.09 30.37
CA GLU A 402 -0.91 5.28 29.64
C GLU A 402 0.62 5.44 29.74
N ASP A 403 1.23 5.12 30.88
CA ASP A 403 2.68 5.14 31.03
C ASP A 403 3.41 4.20 30.05
N ILE A 404 2.78 3.09 29.64
CA ILE A 404 3.34 2.19 28.61
C ILE A 404 3.23 2.84 27.23
N VAL A 405 2.09 3.45 26.91
CA VAL A 405 1.88 4.15 25.64
C VAL A 405 2.81 5.36 25.53
N ASP A 406 2.98 6.11 26.61
CA ASP A 406 3.81 7.31 26.65
C ASP A 406 5.30 7.04 26.45
N ARG A 407 5.76 5.79 26.60
CA ARG A 407 7.12 5.39 26.18
C ARG A 407 7.40 5.70 24.71
N PHE A 408 6.36 5.68 23.88
CA PHE A 408 6.46 5.86 22.42
C PHE A 408 6.23 7.32 21.97
N PHE A 409 5.55 8.14 22.78
CA PHE A 409 5.11 9.48 22.36
C PHE A 409 5.61 10.62 23.26
N ALA A 410 5.86 10.37 24.55
CA ALA A 410 6.22 11.43 25.47
C ALA A 410 7.64 11.95 25.18
N PRO A 411 7.86 13.26 24.99
CA PRO A 411 9.16 13.81 24.64
C PRO A 411 10.30 13.48 25.61
N HIS A 412 9.97 13.24 26.88
CA HIS A 412 10.92 12.90 27.95
C HIS A 412 11.17 11.39 28.08
N SER A 413 10.53 10.56 27.26
CA SER A 413 10.72 9.10 27.29
C SER A 413 12.17 8.75 26.94
N LYS A 414 12.83 7.99 27.82
CA LYS A 414 14.18 7.47 27.58
C LYS A 414 14.27 6.58 26.34
N PHE A 415 13.15 5.99 25.90
CA PHE A 415 13.10 5.11 24.74
C PHE A 415 13.16 5.87 23.41
N LEU A 416 12.93 7.18 23.42
CA LEU A 416 13.10 8.04 22.23
C LEU A 416 14.52 8.58 22.07
N LYS A 417 15.41 8.28 23.02
CA LYS A 417 16.79 8.78 23.00
C LYS A 417 17.53 8.25 21.78
N GLY A 418 18.16 9.17 21.03
CA GLY A 418 18.92 8.84 19.83
C GLY A 418 18.07 8.58 18.60
N ALA A 419 16.76 8.87 18.65
CA ALA A 419 15.91 8.83 17.46
C ALA A 419 16.46 9.81 16.40
N PRO A 420 16.77 9.35 15.18
CA PRO A 420 17.14 10.25 14.10
C PRO A 420 15.92 11.08 13.67
N VAL A 421 16.22 12.13 12.92
CA VAL A 421 15.21 12.98 12.30
C VAL A 421 15.40 12.86 10.79
N ILE A 422 14.30 12.66 10.07
CA ILE A 422 14.29 12.75 8.61
C ILE A 422 14.25 14.23 8.30
N GLY A 423 15.30 14.71 7.64
CA GLY A 423 15.42 16.11 7.25
C GLY A 423 14.34 16.50 6.25
N ASP A 424 13.97 17.78 6.25
CA ASP A 424 13.11 18.33 5.23
C ASP A 424 13.82 18.28 3.86
N ARG A 425 13.06 17.98 2.80
CA ARG A 425 13.58 18.00 1.42
C ARG A 425 13.43 19.42 0.86
N GLU A 426 14.41 19.84 0.05
CA GLU A 426 14.37 21.15 -0.64
C GLU A 426 13.12 21.30 -1.51
N PHE A 427 12.67 20.19 -2.10
CA PHE A 427 11.41 20.11 -2.80
C PHE A 427 10.52 19.06 -2.14
N VAL A 428 9.36 19.49 -1.67
CA VAL A 428 8.22 18.65 -1.29
C VAL A 428 7.02 19.26 -2.02
N PRO A 429 6.35 18.53 -2.92
CA PRO A 429 5.16 19.03 -3.62
C PRO A 429 4.19 19.67 -2.62
N LEU A 430 3.54 20.77 -3.01
CA LEU A 430 2.60 21.49 -2.13
C LEU A 430 1.51 20.56 -1.58
N GLU A 431 1.15 19.56 -2.38
CA GLU A 431 0.27 18.45 -2.06
C GLU A 431 0.77 17.64 -0.84
N VAL A 432 2.06 17.33 -0.77
CA VAL A 432 2.67 16.56 0.32
C VAL A 432 3.00 17.44 1.54
N ASN A 433 3.27 18.72 1.32
CA ASN A 433 3.73 19.66 2.35
C ASN A 433 2.60 20.33 3.15
N ARG A 434 1.40 20.49 2.58
CA ARG A 434 0.26 21.08 3.31
C ARG A 434 -0.49 20.00 4.10
N GLY A 435 -0.23 19.91 5.41
CA GLY A 435 -0.93 18.98 6.33
C GLY A 435 -2.47 19.11 6.34
N HIS A 436 -3.01 20.22 5.80
CA HIS A 436 -4.43 20.51 5.69
C HIS A 436 -5.04 20.21 4.30
N ASN A 437 -4.23 19.99 3.24
CA ASN A 437 -4.78 19.72 1.91
C ASN A 437 -5.12 18.23 1.78
N LYS A 438 -6.32 17.87 2.24
CA LYS A 438 -6.85 16.49 2.26
C LYS A 438 -6.82 15.79 0.88
N ARG A 439 -6.74 16.55 -0.22
CA ARG A 439 -6.91 16.06 -1.61
C ARG A 439 -5.63 15.58 -2.30
N ALA A 440 -4.46 15.82 -1.73
CA ALA A 440 -3.16 15.62 -2.38
C ALA A 440 -2.84 14.20 -2.85
N VAL A 441 -2.75 13.25 -1.91
CA VAL A 441 -2.35 11.84 -2.19
C VAL A 441 -3.47 11.03 -2.84
N PHE A 442 -4.71 11.52 -2.72
CA PHE A 442 -5.92 10.86 -3.21
C PHE A 442 -6.51 11.57 -4.44
N ARG A 443 -5.77 12.50 -5.06
CA ARG A 443 -6.27 13.31 -6.19
C ARG A 443 -6.82 12.46 -7.34
N TYR A 444 -6.12 11.37 -7.66
CA TYR A 444 -6.44 10.48 -8.78
C TYR A 444 -7.21 9.22 -8.35
N THR A 445 -7.73 9.17 -7.12
CA THR A 445 -8.61 8.08 -6.69
C THR A 445 -10.06 8.36 -7.07
N LEU A 446 -10.94 7.39 -6.82
CA LEU A 446 -12.37 7.64 -6.74
C LEU A 446 -12.67 8.80 -5.75
N PRO A 447 -13.75 9.56 -5.96
CA PRO A 447 -14.10 10.67 -5.08
C PRO A 447 -14.29 10.18 -3.65
N THR A 448 -13.69 10.89 -2.69
CA THR A 448 -13.78 10.55 -1.27
C THR A 448 -15.16 10.91 -0.72
N GLU A 449 -15.51 10.37 0.45
CA GLU A 449 -16.72 10.78 1.17
C GLU A 449 -16.72 12.28 1.48
N ASN A 450 -15.55 12.86 1.74
CA ASN A 450 -15.43 14.30 1.95
C ASN A 450 -15.66 15.08 0.66
N ASP A 451 -15.10 14.64 -0.47
CA ASP A 451 -15.35 15.34 -1.75
C ASP A 451 -16.84 15.35 -2.08
N ILE A 452 -17.53 14.22 -1.88
CA ILE A 452 -18.98 14.10 -2.12
C ILE A 452 -19.77 14.98 -1.15
N ARG A 453 -19.41 14.99 0.15
CA ARG A 453 -20.03 15.87 1.15
C ARG A 453 -19.85 17.33 0.77
N ASP A 454 -18.64 17.73 0.42
CA ASP A 454 -18.29 19.13 0.16
C ASP A 454 -19.11 19.66 -1.04
N VAL A 455 -19.34 18.85 -2.07
CA VAL A 455 -20.22 19.20 -3.19
C VAL A 455 -21.69 19.33 -2.73
N ILE A 456 -22.22 18.32 -2.03
CA ILE A 456 -23.62 18.32 -1.55
C ILE A 456 -23.91 19.51 -0.61
N THR A 457 -22.94 19.86 0.23
CA THR A 457 -23.07 20.94 1.24
C THR A 457 -22.70 22.32 0.70
N GLY A 458 -22.24 22.42 -0.56
CA GLY A 458 -21.78 23.68 -1.15
C GLY A 458 -20.46 24.20 -0.57
N GLU A 459 -19.70 23.36 0.14
CA GLU A 459 -18.35 23.69 0.63
C GLU A 459 -17.28 23.55 -0.47
N ASP A 460 -17.57 22.82 -1.54
CA ASP A 460 -16.67 22.72 -2.68
C ASP A 460 -16.68 24.01 -3.51
N PRO A 461 -15.52 24.66 -3.76
CA PRO A 461 -15.47 25.93 -4.48
C PRO A 461 -15.95 25.85 -5.94
N GLU A 462 -15.96 24.67 -6.54
CA GLU A 462 -16.31 24.44 -7.94
C GLU A 462 -17.78 24.01 -8.11
N SER A 463 -18.50 23.70 -7.02
CA SER A 463 -19.87 23.17 -7.09
C SER A 463 -20.94 24.23 -7.45
N GLY A 464 -20.67 25.51 -7.26
CA GLY A 464 -21.48 26.62 -7.80
C GLY A 464 -22.90 26.81 -7.22
N THR A 465 -23.55 25.80 -6.64
CA THR A 465 -24.92 25.88 -6.10
C THR A 465 -25.14 25.11 -4.78
N MET A 466 -26.14 25.52 -4.00
CA MET A 466 -26.65 24.81 -2.83
C MET A 466 -27.81 23.91 -3.26
N GLY A 467 -27.70 22.60 -3.05
CA GLY A 467 -28.70 21.59 -3.42
C GLY A 467 -28.33 20.83 -4.69
N TYR A 468 -28.15 19.53 -4.57
CA TYR A 468 -27.91 18.60 -5.67
C TYR A 468 -28.97 17.50 -5.67
N THR A 469 -29.53 17.17 -6.83
CA THR A 469 -30.20 15.89 -7.01
C THR A 469 -29.15 14.77 -7.15
N LEU A 470 -29.58 13.50 -7.11
CA LEU A 470 -28.66 12.40 -7.37
C LEU A 470 -28.08 12.45 -8.79
N ASP A 471 -28.88 12.81 -9.78
CA ASP A 471 -28.46 12.87 -11.17
C ASP A 471 -27.43 13.99 -11.39
N ASP A 472 -27.67 15.17 -10.82
CA ASP A 472 -26.72 16.30 -10.87
C ASP A 472 -25.36 15.93 -10.25
N LEU A 473 -25.39 15.19 -9.14
CA LEU A 473 -24.18 14.78 -8.43
C LEU A 473 -23.38 13.74 -9.23
N LEU A 474 -24.07 12.80 -9.89
CA LEU A 474 -23.44 11.82 -10.77
C LEU A 474 -22.81 12.50 -11.99
N GLU A 475 -23.50 13.43 -12.63
CA GLU A 475 -22.97 14.21 -13.75
C GLU A 475 -21.73 15.02 -13.33
N TYR A 476 -21.80 15.71 -12.18
CA TYR A 476 -20.68 16.48 -11.64
C TYR A 476 -19.41 15.62 -11.43
N PHE A 477 -19.55 14.45 -10.81
CA PHE A 477 -18.40 13.58 -10.56
C PHE A 477 -17.92 12.83 -11.79
N HIS A 478 -18.82 12.48 -12.71
CA HIS A 478 -18.44 11.93 -14.00
C HIS A 478 -17.53 12.92 -14.75
N ASP A 479 -17.89 14.19 -14.81
CA ASP A 479 -17.14 15.21 -15.53
C ASP A 479 -15.85 15.61 -14.80
N SER A 480 -15.93 15.87 -13.49
CA SER A 480 -14.77 16.27 -12.68
C SER A 480 -13.74 15.15 -12.47
N ARG A 481 -14.06 13.90 -12.85
CA ARG A 481 -13.14 12.76 -12.88
C ARG A 481 -12.95 12.19 -14.28
N ALA A 482 -13.30 12.96 -15.32
CA ALA A 482 -13.07 12.63 -16.72
C ALA A 482 -13.55 11.22 -17.13
N GLY A 483 -14.70 10.79 -16.60
CA GLY A 483 -15.29 9.47 -16.88
C GLY A 483 -14.57 8.28 -16.21
N LYS A 484 -13.79 8.51 -15.15
CA LYS A 484 -13.11 7.45 -14.39
C LYS A 484 -14.07 6.34 -13.98
N MET A 485 -13.69 5.10 -14.27
CA MET A 485 -14.51 3.91 -13.98
C MET A 485 -14.70 3.73 -12.47
N GLY A 486 -15.90 3.34 -12.03
CA GLY A 486 -16.22 3.12 -10.61
C GLY A 486 -16.70 4.37 -9.86
N VAL A 487 -16.67 5.55 -10.49
CA VAL A 487 -17.12 6.81 -9.86
C VAL A 487 -18.61 6.76 -9.53
N ASN A 488 -19.44 6.29 -10.45
CA ASN A 488 -20.89 6.24 -10.24
C ASN A 488 -21.26 5.30 -9.10
N GLU A 489 -20.67 4.11 -9.06
CA GLU A 489 -20.87 3.11 -8.00
C GLU A 489 -20.44 3.66 -6.65
N LYS A 490 -19.30 4.37 -6.60
CA LYS A 490 -18.81 5.03 -5.39
C LYS A 490 -19.78 6.10 -4.90
N VAL A 491 -20.22 7.00 -5.78
CA VAL A 491 -21.15 8.08 -5.43
C VAL A 491 -22.47 7.50 -4.94
N LEU A 492 -23.02 6.51 -5.63
CA LEU A 492 -24.26 5.83 -5.24
C LEU A 492 -24.15 5.16 -3.87
N GLU A 493 -23.06 4.45 -3.57
CA GLU A 493 -22.84 3.83 -2.26
C GLU A 493 -22.81 4.88 -1.14
N VAL A 494 -22.03 5.95 -1.33
CA VAL A 494 -21.88 7.00 -0.32
C VAL A 494 -23.20 7.73 -0.09
N VAL A 495 -23.91 8.10 -1.16
CA VAL A 495 -25.21 8.76 -1.06
C VAL A 495 -26.20 7.91 -0.28
N ARG A 496 -26.31 6.61 -0.59
CA ARG A 496 -27.20 5.68 0.13
C ARG A 496 -26.90 5.60 1.63
N ARG A 497 -25.63 5.68 2.02
CA ARG A 497 -25.20 5.54 3.42
C ARG A 497 -25.22 6.87 4.19
N LYS A 498 -24.94 7.98 3.53
CA LYS A 498 -24.63 9.27 4.16
C LYS A 498 -25.62 10.38 3.87
N THR A 499 -26.66 10.14 3.09
CA THR A 499 -27.65 11.18 2.79
C THR A 499 -29.06 10.74 3.08
N THR A 500 -29.94 11.74 3.25
CA THR A 500 -31.39 11.58 3.18
C THR A 500 -31.90 12.42 2.03
N VAL A 501 -32.96 11.93 1.41
CA VAL A 501 -33.70 12.66 0.41
C VAL A 501 -34.68 13.61 1.09
N VAL A 502 -34.67 14.88 0.68
CA VAL A 502 -35.61 15.91 1.16
C VAL A 502 -36.48 16.36 -0.01
N ASP A 503 -37.79 16.16 0.13
CA ASP A 503 -38.78 16.70 -0.80
C ASP A 503 -38.99 18.19 -0.53
N ASN A 504 -39.06 19.00 -1.59
CA ASN A 504 -39.68 20.32 -1.47
C ASN A 504 -41.21 20.16 -1.41
N GLU A 505 -41.90 21.06 -0.70
CA GLU A 505 -43.36 21.07 -0.54
C GLU A 505 -44.15 21.05 -1.87
N ASP A 506 -43.49 21.37 -2.98
CA ASP A 506 -44.03 21.35 -4.36
C ASP A 506 -43.88 20.00 -5.09
N GLY A 507 -43.29 18.97 -4.47
CA GLY A 507 -43.22 17.59 -5.00
C GLY A 507 -42.36 17.35 -6.25
N ASN A 508 -41.69 18.39 -6.77
CA ASN A 508 -40.98 18.33 -8.06
C ASN A 508 -39.44 18.25 -7.96
N PHE A 509 -38.84 18.56 -6.81
CA PHE A 509 -37.39 18.54 -6.63
C PHE A 509 -37.00 17.80 -5.34
N VAL A 510 -36.15 16.79 -5.53
CA VAL A 510 -35.74 15.81 -4.53
C VAL A 510 -34.25 16.03 -4.27
N TRP A 511 -33.94 16.77 -3.20
CA TRP A 511 -32.56 17.19 -2.91
C TRP A 511 -31.86 16.22 -1.96
N LEU A 512 -30.58 16.00 -2.18
CA LEU A 512 -29.74 15.26 -1.24
C LEU A 512 -29.33 16.15 -0.07
N ARG A 513 -29.55 15.66 1.14
CA ARG A 513 -29.05 16.27 2.38
C ARG A 513 -28.08 15.32 3.05
N TRP A 514 -26.88 15.81 3.37
CA TRP A 514 -25.89 15.03 4.12
C TRP A 514 -26.36 14.79 5.56
N ASN A 515 -26.24 13.55 6.03
CA ASN A 515 -26.55 13.13 7.38
C ASN A 515 -25.40 13.54 8.31
N ALA A 516 -25.74 14.20 9.42
CA ALA A 516 -24.76 14.70 10.41
C ALA A 516 -23.98 13.57 11.09
#